data_AF-A0A9D9HNX3-F1
#
_entry.id   AF-A0A9D9HNX3-F1
#
_cell.length_a   1.000
_cell.length_b   1.000
_cell.length_c   1.000
_cell.angle_alpha   90.00
_cell.angle_beta   90.00
_cell.angle_gamma   90.00
#
_symmetry.space_group_name_H-M   'P 1'
#
loop_
_entity.id
_entity.type
_entity.pdbx_description
1 polymer ?
#
loop_
_entity_poly.entity_id
_entity_poly.type
_entity_poly.pdbx_seq_one_letter_code
_entity_poly.pdbx_strand_id
1 'polypeptide(L)'
;MKKLLFIPFLLMCFLGVYSRPRAVSLARDNIKVTVYPELCTFEIERKIPGTEKFVPVMSTIDPSTSTTTVRIGDKAYKVSDKKYFSSDLMGDENQVVLTYYYPEVLVTQIFTLVKSKNSGEFDGVNVTWRVRNLVEARVNVALRFIFDSNLGEGLGVHFSTDGHPRISSETEISGDYLDSYVLTKGRDSTLGILFKVNGFDSPERIVFANWKRLNSAYWDFTTEPGRNFSYMPYSVNDSAVAFYWPSKILEPNEEYKAALVFTGSGIETYGQSEPAENPAPVETGEVKTSVDVPVPVQGVNPGPVSVQSSQESYVDYTAMTVEEIIERLDYLLDNPQEARNSELIELEAYLNILEQRK
;
A
#
# COMPACT_ATOMS: atom_id res chain seq x y z
N MET A 1 48.36 51.52 4.72
CA MET A 1 48.12 50.53 3.63
C MET A 1 47.63 49.23 4.27
N LYS A 2 46.46 48.75 3.85
CA LYS A 2 45.71 47.60 4.41
C LYS A 2 46.38 46.26 4.03
N LYS A 3 46.53 45.34 5.00
CA LYS A 3 46.64 43.87 4.80
C LYS A 3 46.11 43.19 6.08
N LEU A 4 44.79 43.05 6.22
CA LEU A 4 43.97 41.86 5.92
C LEU A 4 44.41 40.61 6.70
N LEU A 5 43.68 40.36 7.79
CA LEU A 5 43.75 39.21 8.70
C LEU A 5 43.17 37.98 7.99
N PHE A 6 43.95 36.90 7.85
CA PHE A 6 43.48 35.62 7.32
C PHE A 6 42.93 34.78 8.47
N ILE A 7 41.62 34.58 8.54
CA ILE A 7 40.97 33.57 9.37
C ILE A 7 40.63 32.40 8.43
N PRO A 8 41.13 31.18 8.66
CA PRO A 8 40.71 30.04 7.87
C PRO A 8 39.28 29.65 8.29
N PHE A 9 38.33 29.82 7.37
CA PHE A 9 36.96 29.35 7.50
C PHE A 9 36.98 27.82 7.37
N LEU A 10 36.84 27.12 8.49
CA LEU A 10 36.63 25.69 8.54
C LEU A 10 35.23 25.41 7.96
N LEU A 11 35.17 25.10 6.67
CA LEU A 11 33.96 24.64 6.00
C LEU A 11 33.65 23.22 6.51
N MET A 12 32.89 23.14 7.60
CA MET A 12 32.40 21.88 8.14
C MET A 12 31.32 21.37 7.19
N CYS A 13 31.72 20.52 6.24
CA CYS A 13 30.80 19.76 5.41
C CYS A 13 29.91 18.91 6.31
N PHE A 14 28.68 19.37 6.58
CA PHE A 14 27.58 18.51 7.01
C PHE A 14 27.23 17.62 5.81
N LEU A 15 27.98 16.54 5.64
CA LEU A 15 27.49 15.35 4.95
C LEU A 15 26.36 14.83 5.82
N GLY A 16 25.14 15.28 5.53
CA GLY A 16 23.94 14.62 6.01
C GLY A 16 24.02 13.18 5.56
N VAL A 17 24.38 12.28 6.47
CA VAL A 17 24.16 10.86 6.28
C VAL A 17 22.64 10.72 6.25
N TYR A 18 22.06 10.72 5.04
CA TYR A 18 20.71 10.24 4.84
C TYR A 18 20.72 8.77 5.25
N SER A 19 20.42 8.52 6.52
CA SER A 19 20.23 7.17 7.02
C SER A 19 19.09 6.58 6.21
N ARG A 20 19.40 5.56 5.39
CA ARG A 20 18.35 4.79 4.70
C ARG A 20 17.34 4.35 5.75
N PRO A 21 16.02 4.46 5.49
CA PRO A 21 15.02 3.98 6.41
C PRO A 21 15.33 2.52 6.75
N ARG A 22 15.28 2.20 8.05
CA ARG A 22 15.51 0.84 8.54
C ARG A 22 14.52 -0.07 7.82
N ALA A 23 14.99 -1.10 7.14
CA ALA A 23 14.12 -2.05 6.45
C ALA A 23 14.53 -3.47 6.83
N VAL A 24 13.57 -4.39 6.84
CA VAL A 24 13.82 -5.83 7.04
C VAL A 24 13.20 -6.57 5.87
N SER A 25 13.96 -7.50 5.27
CA SER A 25 13.52 -8.29 4.13
C SER A 25 13.51 -9.78 4.45
N LEU A 26 12.48 -10.48 3.97
CA LEU A 26 12.48 -11.93 3.83
C LEU A 26 12.61 -12.25 2.35
N ALA A 27 13.58 -13.07 1.97
CA ALA A 27 13.76 -13.52 0.59
C ALA A 27 14.08 -15.01 0.58
N ARG A 28 13.30 -15.80 -0.14
CA ARG A 28 13.57 -17.22 -0.42
C ARG A 28 13.02 -17.59 -1.79
N ASP A 29 13.78 -18.41 -2.51
CA ASP A 29 13.45 -18.95 -3.84
C ASP A 29 12.97 -17.87 -4.82
N ASN A 30 11.66 -17.76 -5.06
CA ASN A 30 11.08 -16.93 -6.11
C ASN A 30 10.42 -15.66 -5.60
N ILE A 31 10.47 -15.39 -4.29
CA ILE A 31 9.77 -14.25 -3.71
C ILE A 31 10.56 -13.56 -2.60
N LYS A 32 10.41 -12.24 -2.56
CA LYS A 32 10.99 -11.37 -1.55
C LYS A 32 9.95 -10.36 -1.09
N VAL A 33 9.91 -10.11 0.21
CA VAL A 33 9.16 -9.00 0.82
C VAL A 33 10.13 -8.14 1.61
N THR A 34 10.02 -6.82 1.45
CA THR A 34 10.80 -5.83 2.22
C THR A 34 9.82 -4.92 2.95
N VAL A 35 10.00 -4.79 4.27
CA VAL A 35 9.09 -4.01 5.14
C VAL A 35 9.80 -2.75 5.64
N TYR A 36 9.13 -1.62 5.48
CA TYR A 36 9.61 -0.29 5.83
C TYR A 36 8.75 0.30 6.97
N PRO A 37 9.21 0.26 8.23
CA PRO A 37 8.43 0.69 9.39
C PRO A 37 8.23 2.20 9.43
N GLU A 38 9.23 2.98 9.01
CA GLU A 38 9.14 4.44 8.95
C GLU A 38 8.06 4.91 7.98
N LEU A 39 7.89 4.17 6.88
CA LEU A 39 6.90 4.44 5.83
C LEU A 39 5.58 3.68 6.06
N CYS A 40 5.54 2.77 7.04
CA CYS A 40 4.40 1.91 7.37
C CYS A 40 3.87 1.15 6.14
N THR A 41 4.80 0.59 5.37
CA THR A 41 4.51 -0.08 4.10
C THR A 41 5.46 -1.25 3.85
N PHE A 42 5.18 -2.01 2.79
CA PHE A 42 5.99 -3.11 2.33
C PHE A 42 6.02 -3.16 0.80
N GLU A 43 7.08 -3.76 0.27
CA GLU A 43 7.26 -4.04 -1.14
C GLU A 43 7.38 -5.55 -1.34
N ILE A 44 6.74 -6.06 -2.38
CA ILE A 44 6.89 -7.44 -2.82
C ILE A 44 7.64 -7.44 -4.15
N GLU A 45 8.65 -8.28 -4.24
CA GLU A 45 9.41 -8.53 -5.45
C GLU A 45 9.33 -10.02 -5.81
N ARG A 46 9.26 -10.31 -7.10
CA ARG A 46 9.26 -11.66 -7.65
C ARG A 46 10.45 -11.92 -8.53
N LYS A 47 11.00 -13.12 -8.43
CA LYS A 47 12.08 -13.58 -9.32
C LYS A 47 11.53 -13.81 -10.73
N ILE A 48 12.16 -13.25 -11.75
CA ILE A 48 11.83 -13.54 -13.14
C ILE A 48 12.25 -14.99 -13.43
N PRO A 49 11.33 -15.85 -13.96
CA PRO A 49 11.65 -17.23 -14.26
C PRO A 49 12.89 -17.39 -15.14
N GLY A 50 13.80 -18.29 -14.74
CA GLY A 50 15.05 -18.54 -15.46
C GLY A 50 16.16 -17.51 -15.27
N THR A 51 15.98 -16.54 -14.36
CA THR A 51 17.00 -15.53 -14.03
C THR A 51 17.17 -15.39 -12.52
N GLU A 52 18.23 -14.72 -12.06
CA GLU A 52 18.40 -14.32 -10.66
C GLU A 52 17.82 -12.93 -10.33
N LYS A 53 17.16 -12.28 -11.31
CA LYS A 53 16.65 -10.92 -11.15
C LYS A 53 15.28 -10.93 -10.48
N PHE A 54 15.14 -10.09 -9.46
CA PHE A 54 13.85 -9.76 -8.84
C PHE A 54 13.26 -8.49 -9.47
N VAL A 55 11.95 -8.48 -9.64
CA VAL A 55 11.17 -7.32 -10.10
C VAL A 55 10.05 -7.00 -9.11
N PRO A 56 9.82 -5.73 -8.80
CA PRO A 56 8.69 -5.32 -7.96
C PRO A 56 7.37 -5.67 -8.63
N VAL A 57 6.36 -5.98 -7.81
CA VAL A 57 4.97 -6.16 -8.27
C VAL A 57 4.01 -5.10 -7.73
N MET A 58 4.56 -4.14 -6.99
CA MET A 58 3.88 -2.98 -6.41
C MET A 58 4.53 -1.71 -6.97
N SER A 59 3.85 -0.57 -6.85
CA SER A 59 4.45 0.72 -7.22
C SER A 59 5.71 1.03 -6.39
N THR A 60 6.84 1.25 -7.06
CA THR A 60 8.14 1.55 -6.43
C THR A 60 8.52 3.03 -6.46
N ILE A 61 7.73 3.85 -7.14
CA ILE A 61 7.95 5.31 -7.24
C ILE A 61 7.79 5.95 -5.86
N ASP A 62 6.78 5.49 -5.10
CA ASP A 62 6.62 5.80 -3.69
C ASP A 62 6.06 4.56 -2.97
N PRO A 63 6.85 3.87 -2.14
CA PRO A 63 6.38 2.68 -1.43
C PRO A 63 5.22 2.99 -0.46
N SER A 64 4.95 4.25 -0.12
CA SER A 64 3.82 4.64 0.75
C SER A 64 2.44 4.60 0.06
N THR A 65 2.39 4.23 -1.22
CA THR A 65 1.16 4.16 -2.04
C THR A 65 0.21 3.04 -1.61
N SER A 66 0.75 1.90 -1.17
CA SER A 66 -0.04 0.83 -0.55
C SER A 66 -0.16 1.06 0.95
N THR A 67 -1.38 1.13 1.48
CA THR A 67 -1.60 1.56 2.86
C THR A 67 -2.69 0.79 3.56
N THR A 68 -2.48 0.56 4.86
CA THR A 68 -3.52 0.03 5.75
C THR A 68 -4.24 1.17 6.44
N THR A 69 -5.56 1.12 6.45
CA THR A 69 -6.44 1.99 7.22
C THR A 69 -7.22 1.16 8.22
N VAL A 70 -7.28 1.61 9.47
CA VAL A 70 -8.15 1.03 10.51
C VAL A 70 -9.24 2.04 10.86
N ARG A 71 -10.49 1.59 10.90
CA ARG A 71 -11.59 2.36 11.48
C ARG A 71 -11.72 1.96 12.95
N ILE A 72 -11.79 2.94 13.85
CA ILE A 72 -11.97 2.76 15.30
C ILE A 72 -13.15 3.65 15.71
N GLY A 73 -14.24 3.04 16.14
CA GLY A 73 -15.54 3.71 16.27
C GLY A 73 -15.97 4.28 14.91
N ASP A 74 -16.19 5.59 14.86
CA ASP A 74 -16.65 6.29 13.66
C ASP A 74 -15.51 6.93 12.84
N LYS A 75 -14.25 6.80 13.27
CA LYS A 75 -13.10 7.48 12.63
C LYS A 75 -12.17 6.49 11.97
N ALA A 76 -11.71 6.82 10.78
CA ALA A 76 -10.72 6.04 10.03
C ALA A 76 -9.34 6.70 10.10
N TYR A 77 -8.33 5.87 10.34
CA TYR A 77 -6.94 6.31 10.47
C TYR A 77 -6.04 5.45 9.60
N LYS A 78 -5.16 6.09 8.83
CA LYS A 78 -4.07 5.37 8.15
C LYS A 78 -3.01 5.03 9.18
N VAL A 79 -2.51 3.80 9.17
CA VAL A 79 -1.45 3.39 10.11
C VAL A 79 -0.12 4.13 9.85
N SER A 80 0.02 4.73 8.66
CA SER A 80 1.15 5.60 8.29
C SER A 80 1.05 7.01 8.89
N ASP A 81 -0.08 7.41 9.46
CA ASP A 81 -0.23 8.73 10.08
C ASP A 81 0.45 8.76 11.46
N LYS A 82 1.71 9.23 11.47
CA LYS A 82 2.56 9.32 12.65
C LYS A 82 2.04 10.27 13.74
N LYS A 83 1.01 11.08 13.45
CA LYS A 83 0.30 11.86 14.47
C LYS A 83 -0.47 10.95 15.43
N TYR A 84 -0.95 9.81 14.94
CA TYR A 84 -1.81 8.89 15.69
C TYR A 84 -1.10 7.59 16.05
N PHE A 85 -0.18 7.11 15.21
CA PHE A 85 0.49 5.83 15.40
C PHE A 85 2.00 5.98 15.61
N SER A 86 2.53 5.23 16.56
CA SER A 86 3.93 4.83 16.56
C SER A 86 4.06 3.41 16.00
N SER A 87 5.25 3.06 15.49
CA SER A 87 5.50 1.77 14.86
C SER A 87 6.76 1.10 15.39
N ASP A 88 6.73 -0.21 15.56
CA ASP A 88 7.89 -1.05 15.86
C ASP A 88 8.03 -2.20 14.85
N LEU A 89 9.26 -2.65 14.61
CA LEU A 89 9.57 -3.68 13.64
C LEU A 89 10.45 -4.76 14.26
N MET A 90 9.94 -5.98 14.23
CA MET A 90 10.69 -7.18 14.57
C MET A 90 10.76 -8.08 13.34
N GLY A 91 11.86 -8.81 13.19
CA GLY A 91 11.97 -9.78 12.12
C GLY A 91 13.07 -10.77 12.38
N ASP A 92 12.86 -11.98 11.89
CA ASP A 92 13.83 -13.07 11.86
C ASP A 92 13.86 -13.70 10.47
N GLU A 93 14.43 -14.90 10.34
CA GLU A 93 14.53 -15.61 9.06
C GLU A 93 13.17 -16.12 8.54
N ASN A 94 12.15 -16.25 9.39
CA ASN A 94 10.87 -16.87 9.09
C ASN A 94 9.73 -15.85 8.93
N GLN A 95 9.74 -14.78 9.72
CA GLN A 95 8.69 -13.77 9.69
C GLN A 95 9.21 -12.36 9.93
N VAL A 96 8.44 -11.38 9.45
CA VAL A 96 8.59 -9.96 9.80
C VAL A 96 7.27 -9.49 10.39
N VAL A 97 7.35 -8.76 11.50
CA VAL A 97 6.22 -8.27 12.27
C VAL A 97 6.35 -6.76 12.42
N LEU A 98 5.42 -6.03 11.81
CA LEU A 98 5.29 -4.59 11.92
C LEU A 98 4.09 -4.27 12.80
N THR A 99 4.35 -3.62 13.93
CA THR A 99 3.33 -3.31 14.94
C THR A 99 3.08 -1.82 14.99
N TYR A 100 1.81 -1.41 14.97
CA TYR A 100 1.35 -0.04 15.12
C TYR A 100 0.57 0.11 16.42
N TYR A 101 0.94 1.10 17.22
CA TYR A 101 0.33 1.39 18.51
C TYR A 101 -0.61 2.57 18.40
N TYR A 102 -1.86 2.37 18.80
CA TYR A 102 -2.85 3.41 19.04
C TYR A 102 -3.42 3.24 20.46
N PRO A 103 -3.82 4.29 21.18
CA PRO A 103 -4.19 4.18 22.60
C PRO A 103 -5.21 3.08 22.94
N GLU A 104 -6.16 2.82 22.04
CA GLU A 104 -7.22 1.82 22.25
C GLU A 104 -6.92 0.46 21.63
N VAL A 105 -6.07 0.39 20.60
CA VAL A 105 -5.86 -0.84 19.80
C VAL A 105 -4.40 -1.02 19.38
N LEU A 106 -4.01 -2.29 19.27
CA LEU A 106 -2.75 -2.69 18.65
C LEU A 106 -3.03 -3.26 17.26
N VAL A 107 -2.46 -2.67 16.22
CA VAL A 107 -2.56 -3.18 14.85
C VAL A 107 -1.23 -3.85 14.48
N THR A 108 -1.24 -5.11 14.12
CA THR A 108 -0.03 -5.86 13.73
C THR A 108 -0.17 -6.38 12.31
N GLN A 109 0.84 -6.12 11.47
CA GLN A 109 1.03 -6.75 10.17
C GLN A 109 2.14 -7.79 10.27
N ILE A 110 1.84 -9.02 9.90
CA ILE A 110 2.77 -10.15 9.93
C ILE A 110 2.98 -10.63 8.50
N PHE A 111 4.24 -10.74 8.11
CA PHE A 111 4.69 -11.16 6.78
C PHE A 111 5.39 -12.50 6.91
N THR A 112 4.89 -13.51 6.20
CA THR A 112 5.53 -14.84 6.12
C THR A 112 5.63 -15.29 4.67
N LEU A 113 6.73 -15.95 4.33
CA LEU A 113 6.87 -16.58 3.02
C LEU A 113 6.11 -17.90 3.02
N VAL A 114 5.35 -18.16 1.96
CA VAL A 114 4.52 -19.37 1.79
C VAL A 114 4.79 -20.04 0.45
N LYS A 115 4.44 -21.33 0.37
CA LYS A 115 4.49 -22.13 -0.85
C LYS A 115 3.08 -22.39 -1.36
N SER A 116 2.88 -22.36 -2.67
CA SER A 116 1.66 -22.84 -3.29
C SER A 116 1.55 -24.36 -3.15
N LYS A 117 0.32 -24.89 -3.19
CA LYS A 117 0.00 -26.29 -2.86
C LYS A 117 0.85 -27.32 -3.61
N ASN A 118 1.32 -26.98 -4.81
CA ASN A 118 2.10 -27.86 -5.67
C ASN A 118 3.53 -27.35 -5.91
N SER A 119 3.98 -26.30 -5.21
CA SER A 119 5.32 -25.75 -5.36
C SER A 119 6.28 -26.32 -4.32
N GLY A 120 7.45 -26.75 -4.80
CA GLY A 120 8.60 -27.06 -3.93
C GLY A 120 9.30 -25.81 -3.38
N GLU A 121 9.00 -24.65 -3.96
CA GLU A 121 9.69 -23.36 -3.76
C GLU A 121 8.75 -22.34 -3.10
N PHE A 122 9.32 -21.43 -2.30
CA PHE A 122 8.59 -20.26 -1.81
C PHE A 122 8.25 -19.32 -2.97
N ASP A 123 6.96 -19.14 -3.21
CA ASP A 123 6.40 -18.39 -4.34
C ASP A 123 5.28 -17.42 -3.93
N GLY A 124 4.99 -17.33 -2.62
CA GLY A 124 4.01 -16.41 -2.06
C GLY A 124 4.44 -15.71 -0.78
N VAL A 125 3.77 -14.61 -0.45
CA VAL A 125 3.83 -13.91 0.84
C VAL A 125 2.43 -13.88 1.41
N ASN A 126 2.27 -14.41 2.62
CA ASN A 126 1.07 -14.19 3.41
C ASN A 126 1.24 -12.92 4.25
N VAL A 127 0.33 -11.97 4.08
CA VAL A 127 0.24 -10.76 4.89
C VAL A 127 -0.98 -10.89 5.78
N THR A 128 -0.76 -10.98 7.08
CA THR A 128 -1.81 -11.09 8.09
C THR A 128 -1.92 -9.79 8.87
N TRP A 129 -3.13 -9.26 9.01
CA TRP A 129 -3.47 -8.18 9.92
C TRP A 129 -4.11 -8.74 11.18
N ARG A 130 -3.70 -8.20 12.33
CA ARG A 130 -4.33 -8.41 13.64
C ARG A 130 -4.67 -7.06 14.24
N VAL A 131 -5.89 -6.90 14.73
CA VAL A 131 -6.29 -5.73 15.52
C VAL A 131 -6.74 -6.22 16.89
N ARG A 132 -5.98 -5.88 17.93
CA ARG A 132 -6.26 -6.28 19.31
C ARG A 132 -6.77 -5.10 20.11
N ASN A 133 -7.85 -5.31 20.87
CA ASN A 133 -8.35 -4.34 21.83
C ASN A 133 -7.41 -4.27 23.06
N LEU A 134 -6.94 -3.07 23.41
CA LEU A 134 -6.04 -2.82 24.55
C LEU A 134 -6.74 -2.27 25.79
N VAL A 135 -8.03 -1.96 25.69
CA VAL A 135 -8.79 -1.33 26.77
C VAL A 135 -9.86 -2.26 27.33
N GLU A 136 -10.30 -1.97 28.55
CA GLU A 136 -11.37 -2.71 29.25
C GLU A 136 -12.78 -2.39 28.72
N ALA A 137 -12.88 -1.47 27.75
CA ALA A 137 -14.12 -1.17 27.05
C ALA A 137 -14.16 -1.91 25.70
N ARG A 138 -15.38 -2.23 25.24
CA ARG A 138 -15.63 -2.74 23.89
C ARG A 138 -15.27 -1.69 22.83
N VAL A 139 -14.55 -2.11 21.79
CA VAL A 139 -14.10 -1.24 20.69
C VAL A 139 -14.62 -1.77 19.36
N ASN A 140 -15.28 -0.92 18.58
CA ASN A 140 -15.68 -1.28 17.22
C ASN A 140 -14.53 -0.96 16.25
N VAL A 141 -14.08 -1.96 15.49
CA VAL A 141 -12.99 -1.81 14.52
C VAL A 141 -13.39 -2.32 13.14
N ALA A 142 -12.79 -1.76 12.10
CA ALA A 142 -12.82 -2.34 10.75
C ALA A 142 -11.47 -2.13 10.06
N LEU A 143 -11.16 -2.94 9.06
CA LEU A 143 -9.90 -2.88 8.32
C LEU A 143 -10.11 -2.57 6.84
N ARG A 144 -9.20 -1.77 6.29
CA ARG A 144 -9.08 -1.54 4.84
C ARG A 144 -7.61 -1.60 4.43
N PHE A 145 -7.32 -2.26 3.32
CA PHE A 145 -6.00 -2.24 2.69
C PHE A 145 -6.10 -1.78 1.25
N ILE A 146 -5.27 -0.81 0.85
CA ILE A 146 -5.11 -0.40 -0.55
C ILE A 146 -3.82 -1.03 -1.07
N PHE A 147 -3.95 -1.75 -2.18
CA PHE A 147 -2.85 -2.25 -2.98
C PHE A 147 -2.74 -1.42 -4.25
N ASP A 148 -1.65 -0.66 -4.36
CA ASP A 148 -1.31 0.11 -5.56
C ASP A 148 -0.48 -0.75 -6.52
N SER A 149 -1.05 -1.10 -7.68
CA SER A 149 -0.40 -2.00 -8.63
C SER A 149 0.62 -1.28 -9.50
N ASN A 150 1.62 -2.02 -9.97
CA ASN A 150 2.51 -1.57 -11.05
C ASN A 150 2.90 -2.79 -11.90
N LEU A 151 1.91 -3.32 -12.62
CA LEU A 151 2.07 -4.46 -13.52
C LEU A 151 1.17 -4.32 -14.75
N GLY A 152 -0.16 -4.29 -14.56
CA GLY A 152 -1.15 -4.38 -15.64
C GLY A 152 -1.40 -3.10 -16.43
N GLU A 153 -0.94 -1.96 -15.91
CA GLU A 153 -1.19 -0.63 -16.46
C GLU A 153 -0.68 -0.53 -17.91
N GLY A 154 0.54 -1.02 -18.16
CA GLY A 154 1.19 -0.98 -19.48
C GLY A 154 0.58 -1.92 -20.54
N LEU A 155 -0.31 -2.83 -20.14
CA LEU A 155 -0.98 -3.78 -21.05
C LEU A 155 -2.45 -3.44 -21.31
N GLY A 156 -3.01 -2.42 -20.65
CA GLY A 156 -4.42 -2.02 -20.78
C GLY A 156 -5.43 -2.99 -20.15
N VAL A 157 -4.96 -3.96 -19.36
CA VAL A 157 -5.76 -4.84 -18.50
C VAL A 157 -5.11 -4.85 -17.11
N HIS A 158 -5.67 -4.05 -16.22
CA HIS A 158 -5.11 -3.82 -14.90
C HIS A 158 -5.39 -4.98 -13.97
N PHE A 159 -6.66 -5.39 -13.93
CA PHE A 159 -7.15 -6.44 -13.03
C PHE A 159 -8.11 -7.40 -13.73
N SER A 160 -8.15 -8.62 -13.21
CA SER A 160 -9.17 -9.63 -13.47
C SER A 160 -9.42 -10.43 -12.19
N THR A 161 -10.59 -11.02 -12.05
CA THR A 161 -10.94 -12.00 -11.00
C THR A 161 -11.47 -13.27 -11.67
N ASP A 162 -11.78 -14.29 -10.87
CA ASP A 162 -12.51 -15.49 -11.30
C ASP A 162 -13.93 -15.20 -11.82
N GLY A 163 -14.62 -14.19 -11.27
CA GLY A 163 -15.92 -13.74 -11.78
C GLY A 163 -15.85 -12.69 -12.89
N HIS A 164 -14.75 -11.93 -12.98
CA HIS A 164 -14.61 -10.79 -13.88
C HIS A 164 -13.30 -10.90 -14.70
N PRO A 165 -13.33 -11.48 -15.91
CA PRO A 165 -12.11 -11.74 -16.70
C PRO A 165 -11.37 -10.48 -17.14
N ARG A 166 -12.02 -9.31 -17.07
CA ARG A 166 -11.41 -8.01 -17.32
C ARG A 166 -12.09 -6.92 -16.51
N ILE A 167 -11.30 -6.14 -15.78
CA ILE A 167 -11.75 -4.94 -15.07
C ILE A 167 -10.99 -3.74 -15.67
N SER A 168 -11.69 -2.88 -16.39
CA SER A 168 -11.13 -1.72 -17.12
C SER A 168 -11.69 -0.37 -16.67
N SER A 169 -12.55 -0.38 -15.65
CA SER A 169 -13.20 0.77 -15.08
C SER A 169 -13.39 0.56 -13.59
N GLU A 170 -13.82 1.60 -12.90
CA GLU A 170 -14.18 1.50 -11.49
C GLU A 170 -15.26 0.44 -11.30
N THR A 171 -14.96 -0.50 -10.41
CA THR A 171 -15.79 -1.68 -10.16
C THR A 171 -15.77 -1.97 -8.68
N GLU A 172 -16.92 -2.36 -8.17
CA GLU A 172 -17.08 -2.86 -6.81
C GLU A 172 -17.56 -4.31 -6.87
N ILE A 173 -16.93 -5.17 -6.09
CA ILE A 173 -17.38 -6.52 -5.79
C ILE A 173 -17.78 -6.51 -4.31
N SER A 174 -19.05 -6.74 -3.99
CA SER A 174 -19.57 -6.72 -2.62
C SER A 174 -20.77 -7.66 -2.45
N GLY A 175 -21.14 -7.94 -1.19
CA GLY A 175 -22.22 -8.88 -0.85
C GLY A 175 -21.76 -10.34 -0.94
N ASP A 176 -22.64 -11.23 -1.38
CA ASP A 176 -22.34 -12.65 -1.56
C ASP A 176 -21.64 -12.89 -2.91
N TYR A 177 -20.37 -12.46 -3.02
CA TYR A 177 -19.56 -12.67 -4.21
C TYR A 177 -18.81 -14.01 -4.15
N LEU A 178 -18.72 -14.68 -5.29
CA LEU A 178 -18.02 -15.95 -5.42
C LEU A 178 -16.52 -15.78 -5.56
N ASP A 179 -16.08 -14.59 -6.01
CA ASP A 179 -14.69 -14.32 -6.32
C ASP A 179 -13.75 -14.68 -5.16
N SER A 180 -12.55 -15.16 -5.47
CA SER A 180 -11.58 -15.65 -4.48
C SER A 180 -10.20 -15.03 -4.60
N TYR A 181 -9.91 -14.41 -5.74
CA TYR A 181 -8.64 -13.75 -6.00
C TYR A 181 -8.76 -12.54 -6.94
N VAL A 182 -7.76 -11.66 -6.88
CA VAL A 182 -7.46 -10.65 -7.90
C VAL A 182 -6.18 -11.06 -8.63
N LEU A 183 -6.18 -10.93 -9.95
CA LEU A 183 -5.02 -11.10 -10.82
C LEU A 183 -4.67 -9.76 -11.46
N THR A 184 -3.38 -9.42 -11.45
CA THR A 184 -2.79 -8.36 -12.28
C THR A 184 -1.61 -8.95 -13.06
N LYS A 185 -1.55 -8.67 -14.36
CA LYS A 185 -0.57 -9.28 -15.28
C LYS A 185 0.29 -8.17 -15.88
N GLY A 186 1.59 -8.21 -15.64
CA GLY A 186 2.57 -7.37 -16.33
C GLY A 186 3.28 -8.12 -17.45
N ARG A 187 4.23 -7.43 -18.10
CA ARG A 187 5.03 -7.98 -19.20
C ARG A 187 5.91 -9.15 -18.75
N ASP A 188 6.57 -8.99 -17.60
CA ASP A 188 7.59 -9.92 -17.10
C ASP A 188 7.15 -10.74 -15.88
N SER A 189 6.00 -10.39 -15.28
CA SER A 189 5.50 -11.03 -14.06
C SER A 189 3.98 -10.95 -13.96
N THR A 190 3.38 -11.91 -13.25
CA THR A 190 1.96 -11.91 -12.86
C THR A 190 1.87 -11.94 -11.35
N LEU A 191 0.90 -11.22 -10.79
CA LEU A 191 0.59 -11.26 -9.36
C LEU A 191 -0.86 -11.65 -9.15
N GLY A 192 -1.03 -12.60 -8.25
CA GLY A 192 -2.27 -13.01 -7.64
C GLY A 192 -2.38 -12.52 -6.22
N ILE A 193 -3.57 -12.04 -5.85
CA ILE A 193 -3.92 -11.64 -4.48
C ILE A 193 -5.13 -12.49 -4.08
N LEU A 194 -4.90 -13.51 -3.26
CA LEU A 194 -5.97 -14.29 -2.64
C LEU A 194 -6.50 -13.55 -1.43
N PHE A 195 -7.81 -13.38 -1.35
CA PHE A 195 -8.46 -12.65 -0.26
C PHE A 195 -9.49 -13.50 0.51
N LYS A 196 -9.74 -14.74 0.06
CA LYS A 196 -10.44 -15.78 0.84
C LYS A 196 -9.41 -16.75 1.41
N VAL A 197 -8.91 -16.45 2.61
CA VAL A 197 -7.86 -17.23 3.29
C VAL A 197 -8.47 -18.01 4.45
N ASN A 198 -8.26 -19.33 4.49
CA ASN A 198 -8.81 -20.20 5.54
C ASN A 198 -8.36 -19.76 6.94
N GLY A 199 -9.31 -19.65 7.86
CA GLY A 199 -9.06 -19.22 9.24
C GLY A 199 -8.99 -17.71 9.45
N PHE A 200 -9.25 -16.91 8.41
CA PHE A 200 -9.28 -15.45 8.46
C PHE A 200 -10.60 -14.90 7.92
N ASP A 201 -10.97 -13.70 8.36
CA ASP A 201 -12.11 -13.01 7.79
C ASP A 201 -11.81 -12.57 6.35
N SER A 202 -12.81 -12.73 5.48
CA SER A 202 -12.73 -12.25 4.08
C SER A 202 -13.22 -10.81 3.97
N PRO A 203 -12.77 -10.04 2.98
CA PRO A 203 -13.33 -8.71 2.71
C PRO A 203 -14.84 -8.79 2.46
N GLU A 204 -15.61 -7.81 2.92
CA GLU A 204 -17.03 -7.67 2.53
C GLU A 204 -17.19 -6.90 1.22
N ARG A 205 -16.15 -6.17 0.84
CA ARG A 205 -16.13 -5.29 -0.33
C ARG A 205 -14.72 -5.17 -0.90
N ILE A 206 -14.62 -5.26 -2.22
CA ILE A 206 -13.39 -5.08 -3.00
C ILE A 206 -13.67 -4.01 -4.04
N VAL A 207 -12.83 -2.98 -4.08
CA VAL A 207 -13.01 -1.83 -4.98
C VAL A 207 -11.80 -1.68 -5.87
N PHE A 208 -12.03 -1.65 -7.17
CA PHE A 208 -11.05 -1.31 -8.19
C PHE A 208 -11.33 0.13 -8.62
N ALA A 209 -10.32 1.00 -8.54
CA ALA A 209 -10.46 2.38 -8.98
C ALA A 209 -9.10 3.05 -9.17
N ASN A 210 -9.11 4.32 -9.56
CA ASN A 210 -7.90 5.14 -9.57
C ASN A 210 -7.28 5.24 -8.16
N TRP A 211 -5.96 5.04 -8.04
CA TRP A 211 -5.24 5.06 -6.77
C TRP A 211 -5.44 6.38 -6.01
N LYS A 212 -5.27 7.52 -6.68
CA LYS A 212 -5.40 8.83 -6.02
C LYS A 212 -6.79 9.03 -5.42
N ARG A 213 -7.86 8.60 -6.09
CA ARG A 213 -9.23 8.66 -5.55
C ARG A 213 -9.39 7.74 -4.34
N LEU A 214 -8.90 6.49 -4.42
CA LEU A 214 -8.94 5.54 -3.30
C LEU A 214 -8.16 6.04 -2.09
N ASN A 215 -6.96 6.57 -2.31
CA ASN A 215 -6.08 7.07 -1.26
C ASN A 215 -6.62 8.36 -0.62
N SER A 216 -7.35 9.19 -1.37
CA SER A 216 -7.97 10.41 -0.86
C SER A 216 -9.24 10.13 -0.05
N ALA A 217 -9.97 9.05 -0.36
CA ALA A 217 -11.05 8.58 0.48
C ALA A 217 -10.48 7.89 1.71
N TYR A 218 -10.72 8.41 2.91
CA TYR A 218 -10.24 7.78 4.15
C TYR A 218 -10.97 6.45 4.43
N TRP A 219 -12.26 6.36 4.14
CA TRP A 219 -13.03 5.13 4.32
C TRP A 219 -14.14 5.01 3.29
N ASP A 220 -15.03 6.00 3.24
CA ASP A 220 -16.19 5.97 2.37
C ASP A 220 -15.78 6.32 0.94
N PHE A 221 -15.82 5.30 0.09
CA PHE A 221 -15.53 5.42 -1.33
C PHE A 221 -16.76 4.98 -2.13
N THR A 222 -17.07 5.68 -3.21
CA THR A 222 -18.14 5.30 -4.15
C THR A 222 -17.56 5.20 -5.54
N THR A 223 -17.78 4.05 -6.19
CA THR A 223 -17.41 3.83 -7.58
C THR A 223 -18.31 4.63 -8.51
N GLU A 224 -17.74 5.12 -9.60
CA GLU A 224 -18.49 5.77 -10.68
C GLU A 224 -18.54 4.84 -11.90
N PRO A 225 -19.70 4.25 -12.24
CA PRO A 225 -19.81 3.32 -13.35
C PRO A 225 -19.26 3.90 -14.66
N GLY A 226 -18.39 3.14 -15.32
CA GLY A 226 -17.77 3.55 -16.60
C GLY A 226 -16.60 4.52 -16.46
N ARG A 227 -16.28 5.01 -15.26
CA ARG A 227 -15.06 5.79 -15.02
C ARG A 227 -13.83 4.89 -15.16
N ASN A 228 -12.84 5.31 -15.94
CA ASN A 228 -11.58 4.58 -16.08
C ASN A 228 -10.64 4.84 -14.89
N PHE A 229 -9.43 4.28 -14.93
CA PHE A 229 -8.43 4.46 -13.88
C PHE A 229 -7.61 5.76 -13.99
N SER A 230 -8.08 6.73 -14.76
CA SER A 230 -7.46 8.06 -14.86
C SER A 230 -8.22 9.07 -14.00
N TYR A 231 -7.47 9.93 -13.32
CA TYR A 231 -7.98 11.07 -12.58
C TYR A 231 -7.24 12.35 -12.95
N MET A 232 -7.58 12.88 -14.12
CA MET A 232 -6.97 14.10 -14.64
C MET A 232 -7.19 15.32 -13.73
N PRO A 233 -6.18 16.22 -13.61
CA PRO A 233 -4.81 16.12 -14.13
C PRO A 233 -3.84 15.35 -13.19
N TYR A 234 -4.34 14.73 -12.13
CA TYR A 234 -3.55 14.22 -11.00
C TYR A 234 -2.86 12.89 -11.26
N SER A 235 -3.53 11.95 -11.95
CA SER A 235 -2.90 10.72 -12.40
C SER A 235 -3.60 10.12 -13.61
N VAL A 236 -2.87 9.33 -14.39
CA VAL A 236 -3.34 8.73 -15.64
C VAL A 236 -3.08 7.23 -15.56
N ASN A 237 -4.10 6.44 -15.86
CA ASN A 237 -3.99 4.99 -15.92
C ASN A 237 -3.38 4.36 -14.66
N ASP A 238 -3.75 4.90 -13.51
CA ASP A 238 -3.10 4.69 -12.21
C ASP A 238 -4.10 3.97 -11.29
N SER A 239 -4.10 2.63 -11.39
CA SER A 239 -5.14 1.80 -10.78
C SER A 239 -4.67 1.17 -9.48
N ALA A 240 -5.60 1.07 -8.53
CA ALA A 240 -5.39 0.31 -7.30
C ALA A 240 -6.62 -0.54 -6.98
N VAL A 241 -6.41 -1.51 -6.09
CA VAL A 241 -7.48 -2.31 -5.50
C VAL A 241 -7.52 -2.11 -3.99
N ALA A 242 -8.70 -1.86 -3.45
CA ALA A 242 -8.94 -1.69 -2.02
C ALA A 242 -9.81 -2.84 -1.49
N PHE A 243 -9.32 -3.50 -0.44
CA PHE A 243 -10.02 -4.55 0.29
C PHE A 243 -10.59 -3.97 1.57
N TYR A 244 -11.89 -4.12 1.79
CA TYR A 244 -12.61 -3.67 2.98
C TYR A 244 -13.13 -4.89 3.72
N TRP A 245 -12.74 -5.04 4.98
CA TRP A 245 -13.23 -6.09 5.85
C TRP A 245 -14.32 -5.59 6.80
N PRO A 246 -15.26 -6.47 7.22
CA PRO A 246 -16.41 -6.08 8.02
C PRO A 246 -16.04 -5.45 9.36
N SER A 247 -16.96 -4.63 9.89
CA SER A 247 -16.82 -4.09 11.24
C SER A 247 -17.01 -5.19 12.29
N LYS A 248 -16.16 -5.22 13.32
CA LYS A 248 -16.28 -6.09 14.48
C LYS A 248 -16.20 -5.31 15.78
N ILE A 249 -17.10 -5.63 16.69
CA ILE A 249 -17.00 -5.17 18.08
C ILE A 249 -16.09 -6.16 18.81
N LEU A 250 -14.98 -5.66 19.35
CA LEU A 250 -14.00 -6.43 20.11
C LEU A 250 -14.21 -6.20 21.60
N GLU A 251 -14.36 -7.27 22.36
CA GLU A 251 -14.27 -7.26 23.81
C GLU A 251 -12.82 -7.01 24.27
N PRO A 252 -12.58 -6.71 25.57
CA PRO A 252 -11.22 -6.51 26.08
C PRO A 252 -10.30 -7.68 25.74
N ASN A 253 -9.12 -7.37 25.19
CA ASN A 253 -8.11 -8.33 24.71
C ASN A 253 -8.53 -9.23 23.53
N GLU A 254 -9.73 -9.05 22.96
CA GLU A 254 -10.13 -9.76 21.75
C GLU A 254 -9.35 -9.27 20.52
N GLU A 255 -9.17 -10.15 19.54
CA GLU A 255 -8.42 -9.89 18.33
C GLU A 255 -9.24 -10.16 17.06
N TYR A 256 -9.21 -9.19 16.14
CA TYR A 256 -9.70 -9.31 14.78
C TYR A 256 -8.57 -9.72 13.83
N LYS A 257 -8.79 -10.72 12.97
CA LYS A 257 -7.79 -11.25 12.03
C LYS A 257 -8.26 -11.18 10.58
N ALA A 258 -7.40 -10.64 9.72
CA ALA A 258 -7.58 -10.61 8.26
C ALA A 258 -6.29 -11.03 7.58
N ALA A 259 -6.37 -11.56 6.35
CA ALA A 259 -5.18 -11.94 5.59
C ALA A 259 -5.37 -11.77 4.09
N LEU A 260 -4.25 -11.53 3.40
CA LEU A 260 -4.12 -11.60 1.94
C LEU A 260 -2.88 -12.44 1.62
N VAL A 261 -2.97 -13.29 0.61
CA VAL A 261 -1.81 -14.03 0.09
C VAL A 261 -1.46 -13.50 -1.29
N PHE A 262 -0.26 -12.95 -1.42
CA PHE A 262 0.32 -12.48 -2.66
C PHE A 262 1.15 -13.60 -3.26
N THR A 263 0.82 -14.06 -4.47
CA THR A 263 1.51 -15.18 -5.10
C THR A 263 1.56 -15.03 -6.61
N GLY A 264 2.59 -15.60 -7.22
CA GLY A 264 2.77 -15.57 -8.66
C GLY A 264 2.32 -16.79 -9.45
N SER A 265 2.09 -17.89 -8.74
CA SER A 265 1.83 -19.21 -9.28
C SER A 265 0.76 -19.90 -8.43
N GLY A 266 -0.02 -20.77 -9.06
CA GLY A 266 -0.93 -21.64 -8.31
C GLY A 266 -2.10 -20.91 -7.62
N ILE A 267 -2.55 -19.75 -8.12
CA ILE A 267 -3.68 -19.00 -7.53
C ILE A 267 -4.93 -19.88 -7.39
N GLU A 268 -5.17 -20.79 -8.34
CA GLU A 268 -6.29 -21.75 -8.29
C GLU A 268 -6.11 -22.86 -7.25
N THR A 269 -4.92 -22.99 -6.64
CA THR A 269 -4.55 -24.08 -5.73
C THR A 269 -4.39 -23.65 -4.27
N TYR A 270 -4.36 -22.34 -3.97
CA TYR A 270 -4.21 -21.81 -2.60
C TYR A 270 -5.49 -21.84 -1.76
N GLY A 271 -6.68 -21.99 -2.35
CA GLY A 271 -7.95 -22.12 -1.62
C GLY A 271 -8.07 -23.40 -0.75
N GLN A 272 -6.97 -24.11 -0.51
CA GLN A 272 -6.87 -25.40 0.17
C GLN A 272 -5.61 -25.52 1.06
N SER A 273 -4.82 -24.46 1.27
CA SER A 273 -3.68 -24.52 2.19
C SER A 273 -4.11 -24.25 3.63
N GLU A 274 -3.69 -25.11 4.55
CA GLU A 274 -3.79 -24.88 5.98
C GLU A 274 -2.88 -23.71 6.39
N PRO A 275 -3.32 -22.82 7.30
CA PRO A 275 -2.47 -21.76 7.81
C PRO A 275 -1.23 -22.35 8.49
N ALA A 276 -0.06 -21.72 8.26
CA ALA A 276 1.12 -21.97 9.08
C ALA A 276 0.75 -21.72 10.55
N GLU A 277 1.19 -22.62 11.43
CA GLU A 277 0.90 -22.57 12.87
C GLU A 277 1.05 -21.15 13.41
N ASN A 278 0.00 -20.73 14.11
CA ASN A 278 -0.15 -19.42 14.73
C ASN A 278 1.16 -19.06 15.47
N PRO A 279 1.91 -18.00 15.09
CA PRO A 279 3.06 -17.60 15.87
C PRO A 279 2.57 -17.32 17.29
N ALA A 280 3.33 -17.82 18.27
CA ALA A 280 3.02 -17.70 19.69
C ALA A 280 2.66 -16.24 20.03
N PRO A 281 1.79 -16.01 21.02
CA PRO A 281 1.51 -14.67 21.50
C PRO A 281 2.84 -13.95 21.75
N VAL A 282 3.00 -12.76 21.17
CA VAL A 282 4.09 -11.88 21.60
C VAL A 282 3.83 -11.61 23.07
N GLU A 283 4.63 -12.20 23.97
CA GLU A 283 4.64 -11.81 25.36
C GLU A 283 5.01 -10.33 25.40
N THR A 284 4.01 -9.50 25.67
CA THR A 284 4.23 -8.09 26.01
C THR A 284 5.03 -8.08 27.30
N GLY A 285 6.35 -7.94 27.20
CA GLY A 285 7.15 -7.48 28.32
C GLY A 285 6.50 -6.22 28.88
N GLU A 286 6.29 -6.18 30.20
CA GLU A 286 5.67 -5.08 30.92
C GLU A 286 6.18 -3.73 30.37
N VAL A 287 5.30 -3.01 29.69
CA VAL A 287 5.56 -1.62 29.33
C VAL A 287 5.61 -0.86 30.65
N LYS A 288 6.82 -0.54 31.11
CA LYS A 288 7.01 0.44 32.18
C LYS A 288 6.37 1.74 31.74
N THR A 289 5.24 2.04 32.37
CA THR A 289 4.50 3.28 32.27
C THR A 289 5.36 4.43 32.76
N SER A 290 6.06 5.10 31.84
CA SER A 290 6.48 6.48 32.03
C SER A 290 6.68 7.13 30.66
N VAL A 291 5.58 7.42 29.99
CA VAL A 291 5.55 8.51 29.00
C VAL A 291 4.52 9.49 29.53
N ASP A 292 5.01 10.62 30.04
CA ASP A 292 4.18 11.76 30.41
C ASP A 292 3.34 12.18 29.20
N VAL A 293 2.06 11.85 29.24
CA VAL A 293 1.05 12.41 28.35
C VAL A 293 0.70 13.79 28.91
N PRO A 294 0.86 14.89 28.16
CA PRO A 294 0.44 16.20 28.63
C PRO A 294 -1.08 16.22 28.85
N VAL A 295 -1.49 16.58 30.06
CA VAL A 295 -2.89 16.77 30.47
C VAL A 295 -3.56 17.83 29.58
N PRO A 296 -4.82 17.63 29.13
CA PRO A 296 -5.53 18.65 28.36
C PRO A 296 -5.97 19.79 29.28
N VAL A 297 -5.49 21.01 28.99
CA VAL A 297 -5.99 22.23 29.64
C VAL A 297 -7.37 22.56 29.07
N GLN A 298 -8.39 22.47 29.91
CA GLN A 298 -9.73 22.96 29.58
C GLN A 298 -9.79 24.48 29.61
N GLY A 299 -10.45 25.05 28.59
CA GLY A 299 -11.21 26.29 28.72
C GLY A 299 -10.72 27.48 27.91
N VAL A 300 -11.02 27.51 26.60
CA VAL A 300 -11.44 28.75 25.91
C VAL A 300 -12.45 28.38 24.82
N ASN A 301 -13.62 29.01 24.88
CA ASN A 301 -14.72 28.86 23.93
C ASN A 301 -14.36 29.58 22.60
N PRO A 302 -14.40 28.94 21.42
CA PRO A 302 -14.24 29.67 20.16
C PRO A 302 -15.61 30.12 19.66
N GLY A 303 -15.80 31.45 19.62
CA GLY A 303 -16.81 32.07 18.76
C GLY A 303 -16.52 31.79 17.27
N PRO A 304 -17.41 32.21 16.35
CA PRO A 304 -17.37 31.75 14.97
C PRO A 304 -16.14 32.35 14.26
N VAL A 305 -15.25 31.49 13.78
CA VAL A 305 -14.11 31.90 12.95
C VAL A 305 -14.25 31.28 11.57
N SER A 306 -14.21 32.17 10.59
CA SER A 306 -14.25 31.99 9.15
C SER A 306 -13.22 30.99 8.63
N VAL A 307 -13.67 30.10 7.73
CA VAL A 307 -12.82 29.23 6.92
C VAL A 307 -12.05 30.08 5.92
N GLN A 308 -10.74 30.20 6.12
CA GLN A 308 -9.80 30.55 5.05
C GLN A 308 -8.98 29.31 4.73
N SER A 309 -9.13 28.84 3.50
CA SER A 309 -8.36 27.76 2.89
C SER A 309 -6.88 28.14 2.83
N SER A 310 -6.03 27.45 3.58
CA SER A 310 -4.60 27.44 3.32
C SER A 310 -4.29 26.33 2.31
N GLN A 311 -3.98 26.74 1.08
CA GLN A 311 -3.30 25.90 0.10
C GLN A 311 -1.96 25.45 0.69
N GLU A 312 -1.82 24.16 0.99
CA GLU A 312 -0.51 23.54 1.12
C GLU A 312 -0.07 23.03 -0.25
N SER A 313 1.08 23.53 -0.68
CA SER A 313 1.75 23.23 -1.95
C SER A 313 2.13 21.75 -2.00
N TYR A 314 1.41 20.99 -2.82
CA TYR A 314 1.72 19.59 -3.09
C TYR A 314 2.76 19.53 -4.24
N VAL A 315 3.93 18.98 -3.95
CA VAL A 315 4.93 18.71 -4.99
C VAL A 315 4.49 17.42 -5.71
N ASP A 316 4.18 17.61 -6.98
CA ASP A 316 3.63 16.66 -7.93
C ASP A 316 4.76 15.99 -8.72
N TYR A 317 4.91 14.67 -8.59
CA TYR A 317 5.73 13.85 -9.48
C TYR A 317 4.81 13.09 -10.43
N THR A 318 4.37 13.81 -11.45
CA THR A 318 3.70 13.35 -12.66
C THR A 318 4.32 12.06 -13.21
N ALA A 319 3.46 11.05 -13.37
CA ALA A 319 3.71 9.75 -13.98
C ALA A 319 4.23 9.86 -15.42
N MET A 320 4.95 8.82 -15.86
CA MET A 320 5.74 8.70 -17.09
C MET A 320 7.10 9.42 -17.04
N THR A 321 8.17 8.64 -16.99
CA THR A 321 9.54 9.12 -17.21
C THR A 321 9.68 9.62 -18.66
N VAL A 322 10.66 10.50 -18.90
CA VAL A 322 10.96 10.96 -20.27
C VAL A 322 11.26 9.77 -21.19
N GLU A 323 11.88 8.72 -20.66
CA GLU A 323 12.21 7.49 -21.38
C GLU A 323 10.95 6.71 -21.78
N GLU A 324 9.97 6.57 -20.88
CA GLU A 324 8.68 5.93 -21.18
C GLU A 324 7.84 6.71 -22.20
N ILE A 325 7.90 8.06 -22.16
CA ILE A 325 7.25 8.91 -23.17
C ILE A 325 7.87 8.69 -24.55
N ILE A 326 9.21 8.63 -24.63
CA ILE A 326 9.94 8.38 -25.88
C ILE A 326 9.59 7.00 -26.42
N GLU A 327 9.67 5.95 -25.60
CA GLU A 327 9.33 4.59 -26.02
C GLU A 327 7.88 4.48 -26.52
N ARG A 328 6.94 5.20 -25.88
CA ARG A 328 5.54 5.19 -26.31
C ARG A 328 5.32 5.95 -27.60
N LEU A 329 6.00 7.09 -27.80
CA LEU A 329 5.95 7.84 -29.05
C LEU A 329 6.54 7.03 -30.21
N ASP A 330 7.68 6.38 -30.01
CA ASP A 330 8.32 5.52 -31.02
C ASP A 330 7.39 4.36 -31.43
N TYR A 331 6.74 3.72 -30.45
CA TYR A 331 5.75 2.67 -30.74
C TYR A 331 4.55 3.17 -31.56
N LEU A 332 4.00 4.34 -31.22
CA LEU A 332 2.85 4.91 -31.94
C LEU A 332 3.23 5.42 -33.34
N LEU A 333 4.47 5.85 -33.53
CA LEU A 333 5.00 6.20 -34.85
C LEU A 333 5.09 4.96 -35.75
N ASP A 334 5.51 3.82 -35.20
CA ASP A 334 5.57 2.55 -35.93
C ASP A 334 4.17 1.93 -36.14
N ASN A 335 3.20 2.21 -35.26
CA ASN A 335 1.87 1.61 -35.25
C ASN A 335 0.74 2.67 -35.22
N PRO A 336 0.59 3.53 -36.24
CA PRO A 336 -0.30 4.69 -36.20
C PRO A 336 -1.79 4.33 -36.10
N GLN A 337 -2.17 3.10 -36.45
CA GLN A 337 -3.56 2.62 -36.34
C GLN A 337 -3.98 2.33 -34.90
N GLU A 338 -3.02 2.19 -33.98
CA GLU A 338 -3.29 1.93 -32.58
C GLU A 338 -3.43 3.23 -31.76
N ALA A 339 -3.15 4.39 -32.36
CA ALA A 339 -3.25 5.68 -31.71
C ALA A 339 -4.72 6.04 -31.42
N ARG A 340 -5.05 6.14 -30.12
CA ARG A 340 -6.37 6.62 -29.66
C ARG A 340 -6.32 8.12 -29.38
N ASN A 341 -7.39 8.84 -29.71
CA ASN A 341 -7.47 10.28 -29.44
C ASN A 341 -7.24 10.63 -27.96
N SER A 342 -7.74 9.81 -27.04
CA SER A 342 -7.50 10.00 -25.60
C SER A 342 -6.02 9.88 -25.23
N GLU A 343 -5.30 8.97 -25.88
CA GLU A 343 -3.88 8.71 -25.64
C GLU A 343 -2.98 9.79 -26.26
N LEU A 344 -3.37 10.35 -27.41
CA LEU A 344 -2.68 11.51 -27.98
C LEU A 344 -2.84 12.75 -27.12
N ILE A 345 -4.04 12.97 -26.55
CA ILE A 345 -4.31 14.06 -25.59
C ILE A 345 -3.47 13.86 -24.32
N GLU A 346 -3.31 12.61 -23.86
CA GLU A 346 -2.47 12.26 -22.72
C GLU A 346 -0.99 12.58 -22.97
N LEU A 347 -0.44 12.16 -24.11
CA LEU A 347 0.95 12.44 -24.49
C LEU A 347 1.22 13.94 -24.66
N GLU A 348 0.28 14.67 -25.25
CA GLU A 348 0.36 16.12 -25.39
C GLU A 348 0.35 16.82 -24.02
N ALA A 349 -0.46 16.35 -23.07
CA ALA A 349 -0.45 16.88 -21.70
C ALA A 349 0.90 16.64 -21.01
N TYR A 350 1.50 15.46 -21.17
CA TYR A 350 2.81 15.16 -20.61
C TYR A 350 3.93 16.03 -21.19
N LEU A 351 3.95 16.23 -22.50
CA LEU A 351 4.92 17.10 -23.17
C LEU A 351 4.79 18.55 -22.67
N ASN A 352 3.56 19.07 -22.52
CA ASN A 352 3.33 20.41 -22.00
C ASN A 352 3.84 20.60 -20.56
N ILE A 353 3.69 19.58 -19.69
CA ILE A 353 4.23 19.61 -18.33
C ILE A 353 5.76 19.63 -18.34
N LEU A 354 6.39 18.84 -19.21
CA LEU A 354 7.85 18.83 -19.36
C LEU A 354 8.39 20.16 -19.91
N GLU A 355 7.67 20.80 -20.83
CA GLU A 355 8.04 22.10 -21.36
C GLU A 355 7.97 23.22 -20.32
N GLN A 356 7.01 23.17 -19.39
CA GLN A 356 6.90 24.12 -18.28
C GLN A 356 8.00 23.97 -17.21
N ARG A 357 8.79 22.89 -17.26
CA ARG A 357 9.93 22.64 -16.36
C ARG A 357 11.28 23.10 -16.93
N LYS A 358 11.30 23.68 -18.15
CA LYS A 358 12.44 24.47 -18.66
C LYS A 358 12.46 25.86 -18.06
#